data_AF-A0A352PQV6-F1
#
_entry.id   AF-A0A352PQV6-F1
#
_cell.length_a   1.000
_cell.length_b   1.000
_cell.length_c   1.000
_cell.angle_alpha   90.00
_cell.angle_beta   90.00
_cell.angle_gamma   90.00
#
_symmetry.space_group_name_H-M   'P 1'
#
loop_
_entity.id
_entity.type
_entity.pdbx_description
1 polymer ?
#
loop_
_entity_poly.entity_id
_entity_poly.type
_entity_poly.pdbx_seq_one_letter_code
_entity_poly.pdbx_strand_id
1 'polypeptide(L)'
;MAKGQVCIGEMRVKLWVWLGMALVLMAACVPTTTMGPSPDAPVSANPPKFLDSFAVSAIRTGQVWQIFVEGSDPGGSMKDVSVAVSVPGTSVRSDQSIPLRGEDQRHFAGYMDLPTSGIRPLGGWENVRVELRIRDNAGLQSQPRTHEVVIGAAVSEPIPPKWNHAANHHLGTIQVDFEGGRERRWPKRRG
;
A
#
# COMPACT_ATOMS: atom_id res chain seq x y z
N MET A 1 -29.26 96.00 -13.41
CA MET A 1 -30.60 95.50 -13.79
C MET A 1 -30.43 94.25 -14.65
N ALA A 2 -31.37 93.30 -14.49
CA ALA A 2 -31.60 91.99 -15.14
C ALA A 2 -30.77 91.60 -16.39
N LYS A 3 -30.16 90.40 -16.47
CA LYS A 3 -30.68 89.02 -16.64
C LYS A 3 -31.33 88.73 -18.02
N GLY A 4 -30.89 87.62 -18.64
CA GLY A 4 -31.54 86.88 -19.75
C GLY A 4 -30.50 86.32 -20.74
N GLN A 5 -29.84 85.18 -20.53
CA GLN A 5 -30.30 83.77 -20.58
C GLN A 5 -30.57 83.25 -22.01
N VAL A 6 -29.72 82.34 -22.49
CA VAL A 6 -29.97 81.45 -23.65
C VAL A 6 -29.61 80.02 -23.25
N CYS A 7 -30.39 79.10 -23.83
CA CYS A 7 -30.82 77.82 -23.32
C CYS A 7 -29.81 76.68 -23.29
N ILE A 8 -30.08 75.79 -22.34
CA ILE A 8 -29.53 74.45 -22.13
C ILE A 8 -30.21 73.50 -23.11
N GLY A 9 -29.43 72.71 -23.85
CA GLY A 9 -29.93 71.66 -24.72
C GLY A 9 -28.94 70.51 -24.81
N GLU A 10 -29.27 69.43 -24.12
CA GLU A 10 -29.06 68.03 -24.50
C GLU A 10 -27.65 67.56 -24.91
N MET A 11 -27.07 66.69 -24.07
CA MET A 11 -26.46 65.39 -24.44
C MET A 11 -25.50 64.96 -23.32
N ARG A 12 -26.03 64.54 -22.16
CA ARG A 12 -25.22 64.02 -21.04
C ARG A 12 -25.74 62.66 -20.57
N VAL A 13 -25.89 61.64 -21.42
CA VAL A 13 -26.19 60.30 -20.88
C VAL A 13 -25.59 59.12 -21.66
N LYS A 14 -25.27 59.22 -22.95
CA LYS A 14 -24.91 58.03 -23.75
C LYS A 14 -23.43 57.62 -23.79
N LEU A 15 -22.53 58.27 -23.04
CA LEU A 15 -21.07 58.04 -23.15
C LEU A 15 -20.41 57.40 -21.92
N TRP A 16 -21.17 56.92 -20.93
CA TRP A 16 -20.59 56.34 -19.71
C TRP A 16 -20.88 54.86 -19.51
N VAL A 17 -21.77 54.25 -20.32
CA VAL A 17 -22.11 52.81 -20.16
C VAL A 17 -21.08 51.90 -20.83
N TRP A 18 -20.34 52.37 -21.83
CA TRP A 18 -19.39 51.54 -22.58
C TRP A 18 -17.95 51.53 -22.06
N LEU A 19 -17.61 52.37 -21.07
CA LEU A 19 -16.25 52.41 -20.51
C LEU A 19 -16.09 51.63 -19.19
N GLY A 20 -17.18 51.11 -18.62
CA GLY A 20 -17.18 50.36 -17.36
C GLY A 20 -17.04 48.85 -17.49
N MET A 21 -17.03 48.31 -18.72
CA MET A 21 -17.03 46.87 -18.99
C MET A 21 -15.72 46.41 -19.65
N ALA A 22 -14.58 46.92 -19.19
CA ALA A 22 -13.26 46.50 -19.66
C ALA A 22 -12.24 46.28 -18.54
N LEU A 23 -12.66 46.29 -17.26
CA LEU A 23 -11.75 46.26 -16.10
C LEU A 23 -12.11 45.20 -15.05
N VAL A 24 -12.54 43.99 -15.46
CA VAL A 24 -12.84 42.88 -14.51
C VAL A 24 -12.25 41.52 -14.95
N LEU A 25 -11.52 41.42 -16.06
CA LEU A 25 -11.05 40.13 -16.60
C LEU A 25 -9.56 39.80 -16.33
N MET A 26 -8.95 40.38 -15.30
CA MET A 26 -7.52 40.15 -14.99
C MET A 26 -7.29 39.77 -13.51
N ALA A 27 -8.04 38.79 -12.99
CA ALA A 27 -7.79 38.27 -11.63
C ALA A 27 -8.33 36.84 -11.41
N ALA A 28 -7.90 35.85 -12.22
CA ALA A 28 -8.11 34.44 -11.85
C ALA A 28 -7.17 33.47 -12.59
N CYS A 29 -5.87 33.77 -12.65
CA CYS A 29 -4.86 32.71 -12.73
C CYS A 29 -4.18 32.63 -11.38
N VAL A 30 -4.88 32.08 -10.39
CA VAL A 30 -4.22 31.57 -9.19
C VAL A 30 -3.68 30.20 -9.61
N PRO A 31 -2.36 30.02 -9.80
CA PRO A 31 -1.84 28.67 -9.86
C PRO A 31 -2.16 28.06 -8.50
N THR A 32 -3.15 27.16 -8.48
CA THR A 32 -3.30 26.23 -7.37
C THR A 32 -2.08 25.33 -7.45
N THR A 33 -0.97 25.78 -6.87
CA THR A 33 0.14 24.92 -6.48
C THR A 33 -0.45 23.93 -5.50
N THR A 34 -0.97 22.84 -6.07
CA THR A 34 -1.10 21.58 -5.37
C THR A 34 0.28 21.32 -4.81
N MET A 35 0.48 21.57 -3.52
CA MET A 35 1.61 20.99 -2.79
C MET A 35 1.43 19.49 -2.88
N GLY A 36 1.93 18.90 -3.97
CA GLY A 36 2.32 17.51 -3.95
C GLY A 36 3.34 17.31 -2.83
N PRO A 37 3.43 16.09 -2.27
CA PRO A 37 4.41 15.79 -1.23
C PRO A 37 5.79 16.29 -1.66
N SER A 38 6.42 17.10 -0.81
CA SER A 38 7.73 17.69 -1.06
C SER A 38 8.74 16.59 -1.42
N PRO A 39 9.53 16.74 -2.51
CA PRO A 39 10.59 15.81 -2.86
C PRO A 39 11.69 15.71 -1.78
N ASP A 40 11.71 16.66 -0.84
CA ASP A 40 12.79 16.85 0.14
C ASP A 40 12.44 16.30 1.54
N ALA A 41 11.54 15.31 1.63
CA ALA A 41 11.47 14.53 2.88
C ALA A 41 12.88 13.97 3.14
N PRO A 42 13.52 14.27 4.29
CA PRO A 42 14.88 13.83 4.54
C PRO A 42 14.89 12.30 4.46
N VAL A 43 15.58 11.77 3.46
CA VAL A 43 15.87 10.34 3.37
C VAL A 43 16.61 9.99 4.66
N SER A 44 15.93 9.29 5.57
CA SER A 44 16.60 8.84 6.78
C SER A 44 17.68 7.84 6.34
N ALA A 45 18.89 8.01 6.85
CA ALA A 45 19.99 7.10 6.54
C ALA A 45 19.79 5.70 7.16
N ASN A 46 18.73 5.51 7.96
CA ASN A 46 18.46 4.28 8.67
C ASN A 46 17.43 3.44 7.91
N PRO A 47 17.72 2.15 7.65
CA PRO A 47 16.73 1.27 7.04
C PRO A 47 15.52 1.09 7.96
N PRO A 48 14.33 0.82 7.39
CA PRO A 48 13.14 0.46 8.15
C PRO A 48 13.37 -0.83 8.96
N LYS A 49 12.61 -1.02 10.03
CA LYS A 49 12.78 -2.17 10.94
C LYS A 49 11.46 -2.82 11.29
N PHE A 50 11.47 -4.14 11.34
CA PHE A 50 10.43 -4.89 12.06
C PHE A 50 10.68 -4.78 13.56
N LEU A 51 9.66 -4.34 14.29
CA LEU A 51 9.65 -4.31 15.75
C LEU A 51 9.29 -5.70 16.29
N ASP A 52 8.28 -6.34 15.71
CA ASP A 52 7.83 -7.69 16.08
C ASP A 52 7.10 -8.37 14.92
N SER A 53 6.89 -9.67 15.02
CA SER A 53 6.15 -10.47 14.04
C SER A 53 5.65 -11.79 14.63
N PHE A 54 4.47 -12.25 14.23
CA PHE A 54 3.88 -13.50 14.67
C PHE A 54 3.05 -14.15 13.58
N ALA A 55 3.12 -15.47 13.50
CA ALA A 55 2.20 -16.28 12.71
C ALA A 55 2.09 -17.64 13.38
N VAL A 56 0.91 -18.25 13.31
CA VAL A 56 0.74 -19.62 13.81
C VAL A 56 1.57 -20.59 12.97
N SER A 57 2.11 -21.61 13.63
CA SER A 57 3.02 -22.59 13.01
C SER A 57 2.34 -23.73 12.26
N ALA A 58 1.02 -23.90 12.44
CA ALA A 58 0.24 -24.91 11.72
C ALA A 58 -1.22 -24.50 11.54
N ILE A 59 -1.82 -24.89 10.41
CA ILE A 59 -3.22 -24.66 10.08
C ILE A 59 -3.85 -25.85 9.35
N ARG A 60 -5.17 -25.96 9.44
CA ARG A 60 -5.93 -26.94 8.63
C ARG A 60 -5.93 -26.51 7.17
N THR A 61 -6.01 -27.49 6.28
CA THR A 61 -6.17 -27.25 4.84
C THR A 61 -7.37 -26.35 4.56
N GLY A 62 -7.18 -25.33 3.72
CA GLY A 62 -8.23 -24.40 3.34
C GLY A 62 -8.41 -23.20 4.29
N GLN A 63 -7.70 -23.16 5.42
CA GLN A 63 -7.69 -21.97 6.28
C GLN A 63 -6.81 -20.86 5.67
N VAL A 64 -7.15 -19.62 5.97
CA VAL A 64 -6.28 -18.48 5.68
C VAL A 64 -5.19 -18.44 6.75
N TRP A 65 -3.93 -18.34 6.33
CA TRP A 65 -2.82 -18.12 7.24
C TRP A 65 -2.64 -16.62 7.46
N GLN A 66 -2.72 -16.18 8.71
CA GLN A 66 -2.52 -14.77 9.06
C GLN A 66 -1.11 -14.55 9.61
N ILE A 67 -0.43 -13.55 9.07
CA ILE A 67 0.91 -13.15 9.48
C ILE A 67 0.84 -11.73 10.02
N PHE A 68 1.00 -11.61 11.33
CA PHE A 68 1.01 -10.35 12.07
C PHE A 68 2.41 -9.75 12.06
N VAL A 69 2.48 -8.44 11.84
CA VAL A 69 3.75 -7.72 11.74
C VAL A 69 3.60 -6.31 12.30
N GLU A 70 4.67 -5.85 12.93
CA GLU A 70 4.82 -4.48 13.39
C GLU A 70 6.13 -3.90 12.86
N GLY A 71 6.08 -2.71 12.29
CA GLY A 71 7.20 -2.06 11.63
C GLY A 71 7.29 -0.58 11.91
N SER A 72 8.49 -0.02 11.77
CA SER A 72 8.71 1.42 11.91
C SER A 72 9.89 1.91 11.07
N ASP A 73 9.75 3.14 10.57
CA ASP A 73 10.81 3.96 9.99
C ASP A 73 10.71 5.37 10.59
N PRO A 74 11.71 5.82 11.37
CA PRO A 74 11.78 7.19 11.87
C PRO A 74 11.70 8.25 10.76
N GLY A 75 12.20 7.93 9.55
CA GLY A 75 12.10 8.79 8.36
C GLY A 75 10.69 8.97 7.82
N GLY A 76 9.79 8.04 8.13
CA GLY A 76 8.43 8.05 7.61
C GLY A 76 8.32 7.79 6.12
N SER A 77 9.27 7.02 5.57
CA SER A 77 9.42 6.81 4.14
C SER A 77 9.19 5.36 3.73
N MET A 78 8.57 4.53 4.59
CA MET A 78 8.23 3.16 4.21
C MET A 78 7.30 3.15 3.00
N LYS A 79 7.64 2.31 2.03
CA LYS A 79 6.96 2.19 0.76
C LYS A 79 6.05 0.96 0.73
N ASP A 80 6.61 -0.19 1.09
CA ASP A 80 5.91 -1.46 1.01
C ASP A 80 6.57 -2.54 1.89
N VAL A 81 5.82 -3.61 2.14
CA VAL A 81 6.35 -4.89 2.64
C VAL A 81 6.52 -5.81 1.43
N SER A 82 7.77 -6.12 1.10
CA SER A 82 8.09 -7.18 0.14
C SER A 82 7.89 -8.56 0.79
N VAL A 83 7.28 -9.47 0.03
CA VAL A 83 6.88 -10.79 0.49
C VAL A 83 7.38 -11.83 -0.51
N ALA A 84 8.16 -12.78 -0.04
CA ALA A 84 8.61 -13.93 -0.82
C ALA A 84 8.02 -15.21 -0.23
N VAL A 85 7.19 -15.89 -1.00
CA VAL A 85 6.56 -17.16 -0.61
C VAL A 85 7.26 -18.30 -1.33
N SER A 86 7.53 -19.39 -0.61
CA SER A 86 8.09 -20.62 -1.17
C SER A 86 7.53 -21.85 -0.48
N VAL A 87 7.47 -22.96 -1.20
CA VAL A 87 7.10 -24.27 -0.67
C VAL A 87 8.32 -25.19 -0.79
N PRO A 88 9.04 -25.46 0.32
CA PRO A 88 10.27 -26.26 0.29
C PRO A 88 10.07 -27.62 -0.39
N GLY A 89 10.98 -27.98 -1.28
CA GLY A 89 10.89 -29.23 -2.06
C GLY A 89 10.03 -29.14 -3.33
N THR A 90 9.51 -27.95 -3.67
CA THR A 90 8.79 -27.70 -4.93
C THR A 90 9.41 -26.52 -5.69
N SER A 91 8.95 -26.24 -6.91
CA SER A 91 9.31 -25.03 -7.67
C SER A 91 8.35 -23.85 -7.42
N VAL A 92 7.38 -23.99 -6.51
CA VAL A 92 6.46 -22.90 -6.19
C VAL A 92 7.22 -21.78 -5.48
N ARG A 93 7.25 -20.62 -6.14
CA ARG A 93 7.79 -19.37 -5.61
C ARG A 93 6.94 -18.19 -6.09
N SER A 94 6.63 -17.26 -5.19
CA SER A 94 5.92 -16.03 -5.49
C SER A 94 6.58 -14.87 -4.77
N ASP A 95 6.99 -13.83 -5.50
CA ASP A 95 7.56 -12.61 -4.96
C ASP A 95 6.56 -11.47 -5.23
N GLN A 96 6.17 -10.73 -4.19
CA GLN A 96 5.16 -9.67 -4.28
C GLN A 96 5.46 -8.51 -3.33
N SER A 97 4.67 -7.44 -3.40
CA SER A 97 4.84 -6.27 -2.54
C SER A 97 3.48 -5.72 -2.11
N ILE A 98 3.33 -5.50 -0.80
CA ILE A 98 2.12 -4.96 -0.19
C ILE A 98 2.37 -3.49 0.15
N PRO A 99 1.73 -2.53 -0.53
CA PRO A 99 2.02 -1.11 -0.37
C PRO A 99 1.56 -0.58 0.99
N LEU A 100 2.43 0.20 1.65
CA LEU A 100 2.11 0.95 2.86
C LEU A 100 1.72 2.38 2.46
N ARG A 101 0.69 2.95 3.10
CA ARG A 101 0.14 4.26 2.73
C ARG A 101 -0.22 5.07 3.96
N GLY A 102 -0.12 6.40 3.86
CA GLY A 102 -0.55 7.30 4.92
C GLY A 102 0.25 7.08 6.21
N GLU A 103 -0.44 6.83 7.32
CA GLU A 103 0.18 6.64 8.63
C GLU A 103 1.11 5.42 8.69
N ASP A 104 0.81 4.38 7.90
CA ASP A 104 1.60 3.15 7.82
C ASP A 104 3.03 3.37 7.30
N GLN A 105 3.32 4.53 6.69
CA GLN A 105 4.66 4.83 6.17
C GLN A 105 5.67 5.20 7.26
N ARG A 106 5.21 5.54 8.47
CA ARG A 106 6.03 5.84 9.66
C ARG A 106 6.07 4.68 10.64
N HIS A 107 4.92 4.09 10.89
CA HIS A 107 4.75 2.99 11.81
C HIS A 107 3.47 2.25 11.45
N PHE A 108 3.49 0.92 11.52
CA PHE A 108 2.31 0.11 11.32
C PHE A 108 2.33 -1.09 12.26
N ALA A 109 1.15 -1.55 12.64
CA ALA A 109 0.93 -2.84 13.27
C ALA A 109 -0.34 -3.45 12.66
N GLY A 110 -0.22 -4.59 12.00
CA GLY A 110 -1.31 -5.17 11.24
C GLY A 110 -1.06 -6.63 10.87
N TYR A 111 -1.91 -7.17 10.00
CA TYR A 111 -1.77 -8.53 9.49
C TYR A 111 -1.90 -8.61 7.98
N MET A 112 -1.25 -9.64 7.42
CA MET A 112 -1.39 -10.05 6.02
C MET A 112 -2.01 -11.44 5.95
N ASP A 113 -2.93 -11.62 5.01
CA ASP A 113 -3.59 -12.91 4.79
C ASP A 113 -2.91 -13.68 3.65
N LEU A 114 -2.59 -14.95 3.86
CA LEU A 114 -2.24 -15.90 2.80
C LEU A 114 -3.35 -16.94 2.66
N PRO A 115 -4.21 -16.84 1.63
CA PRO A 115 -5.16 -17.90 1.30
C PRO A 115 -4.41 -19.18 0.90
N THR A 116 -4.74 -20.31 1.53
CA THR A 116 -4.05 -21.59 1.28
C THR A 116 -4.91 -22.63 0.55
N SER A 117 -6.09 -22.24 0.06
CA SER A 117 -7.05 -23.12 -0.62
C SER A 117 -6.50 -23.78 -1.88
N GLY A 118 -5.50 -23.19 -2.54
CA GLY A 118 -4.82 -23.75 -3.71
C GLY A 118 -3.83 -24.88 -3.37
N ILE A 119 -3.47 -25.07 -2.10
CA ILE A 119 -2.51 -26.10 -1.69
C ILE A 119 -3.23 -27.43 -1.51
N ARG A 120 -2.75 -28.45 -2.22
CA ARG A 120 -3.20 -29.85 -2.08
C ARG A 120 -2.06 -30.72 -1.56
N PRO A 121 -1.91 -30.88 -0.24
CA PRO A 121 -0.84 -31.70 0.33
C PRO A 121 -0.91 -33.14 -0.19
N LEU A 122 0.16 -33.65 -0.79
CA LEU A 122 0.18 -35.02 -1.32
C LEU A 122 0.41 -36.08 -0.22
N GLY A 123 1.04 -35.67 0.89
CA GLY A 123 1.34 -36.51 2.06
C GLY A 123 0.50 -36.20 3.30
N GLY A 124 -0.63 -35.51 3.13
CA GLY A 124 -1.49 -35.06 4.24
C GLY A 124 -1.03 -33.75 4.90
N TRP A 125 0.22 -33.33 4.70
CA TRP A 125 0.72 -32.02 5.11
C TRP A 125 1.70 -31.41 4.10
N GLU A 126 1.88 -30.09 4.15
CA GLU A 126 2.77 -29.31 3.29
C GLU A 126 3.36 -28.13 4.09
N ASN A 127 4.64 -27.81 3.88
CA ASN A 127 5.27 -26.65 4.52
C ASN A 127 5.27 -25.46 3.58
N VAL A 128 4.86 -24.29 4.09
CA VAL A 128 4.97 -23.02 3.36
C VAL A 128 5.84 -22.08 4.15
N ARG A 129 6.79 -21.43 3.47
CA ARG A 129 7.67 -20.41 4.02
C ARG A 129 7.33 -19.05 3.42
N VAL A 130 7.20 -18.04 4.27
CA VAL A 130 7.06 -16.63 3.90
C VAL A 130 8.23 -15.85 4.49
N GLU A 131 8.96 -15.15 3.63
CA GLU A 131 10.00 -14.18 4.02
C GLU A 131 9.50 -12.77 3.73
N LEU A 132 9.64 -11.88 4.71
CA LEU A 132 9.18 -10.49 4.67
C LEU A 132 10.36 -9.54 4.79
N ARG A 133 10.37 -8.46 4.00
CA ARG A 133 11.23 -7.28 4.21
C ARG A 133 10.44 -6.00 4.02
N ILE A 134 10.62 -5.01 4.89
CA ILE A 134 10.10 -3.67 4.69
C ILE A 134 11.06 -2.91 3.77
N ARG A 135 10.55 -2.17 2.79
CA ARG A 135 11.33 -1.29 1.92
C ARG A 135 10.90 0.16 2.10
N ASP A 136 11.86 1.07 2.06
CA ASP A 136 11.59 2.50 2.01
C ASP A 136 11.62 3.05 0.57
N ASN A 137 11.32 4.34 0.43
CA ASN A 137 11.34 5.04 -0.87
C ASN A 137 12.75 5.26 -1.42
N ALA A 138 13.80 5.14 -0.60
CA ALA A 138 15.20 5.23 -1.01
C ALA A 138 15.79 3.87 -1.43
N GLY A 139 15.03 2.79 -1.27
CA GLY A 139 15.44 1.42 -1.60
C GLY A 139 16.17 0.68 -0.47
N LEU A 140 16.28 1.25 0.73
CA LEU A 140 16.81 0.54 1.89
C LEU A 140 15.78 -0.49 2.37
N GLN A 141 16.28 -1.59 2.93
CA GLN A 141 15.47 -2.71 3.36
C GLN A 141 15.74 -3.08 4.81
N SER A 142 14.71 -3.56 5.50
CA SER A 142 14.87 -4.18 6.81
C SER A 142 15.63 -5.51 6.71
N GLN A 143 16.11 -6.01 7.86
CA GLN A 143 16.45 -7.43 7.96
C GLN A 143 15.19 -8.29 7.67
N PRO A 144 15.37 -9.49 7.09
CA PRO A 144 14.25 -10.36 6.78
C PRO A 144 13.58 -10.94 8.03
N ARG A 145 12.26 -11.11 7.99
CA ARG A 145 11.49 -11.92 8.94
C ARG A 145 10.91 -13.12 8.22
N THR A 146 11.17 -14.33 8.73
CA THR A 146 10.73 -15.57 8.12
C THR A 146 9.71 -16.27 9.02
N HIS A 147 8.60 -16.66 8.42
CA HIS A 147 7.58 -17.49 9.05
C HIS A 147 7.40 -18.77 8.24
N GLU A 148 7.08 -19.86 8.93
CA GLU A 148 6.74 -21.13 8.31
C GLU A 148 5.43 -21.65 8.90
N VAL A 149 4.63 -22.30 8.06
CA VAL A 149 3.40 -22.96 8.47
C VAL A 149 3.32 -24.36 7.90
N VAL A 150 2.89 -25.29 8.74
CA VAL A 150 2.50 -26.64 8.33
C VAL A 150 1.00 -26.63 8.01
N ILE A 151 0.65 -26.88 6.76
CA ILE A 151 -0.74 -26.94 6.29
C ILE A 151 -1.18 -28.39 6.26
N GLY A 152 -2.36 -28.69 6.82
CA GLY A 152 -2.88 -30.06 6.96
C GLY A 152 -2.67 -30.63 8.37
N ALA A 153 -1.97 -29.90 9.24
CA ALA A 153 -1.90 -30.17 10.67
C ALA A 153 -2.84 -29.22 11.42
N ALA A 154 -3.63 -29.74 12.37
CA ALA A 154 -4.46 -28.91 13.23
C ALA A 154 -3.74 -28.65 14.56
N VAL A 155 -3.21 -27.45 14.75
CA VAL A 155 -2.73 -27.00 16.06
C VAL A 155 -3.53 -25.76 16.46
N SER A 156 -4.09 -25.77 17.67
CA SER A 156 -4.74 -24.60 18.24
C SER A 156 -3.67 -23.77 18.94
N GLU A 157 -2.98 -22.93 18.17
CA GLU A 157 -2.07 -21.91 18.71
C GLU A 157 -2.86 -20.60 18.85
N PRO A 158 -3.12 -20.12 20.08
CA PRO A 158 -3.86 -18.88 20.28
C PRO A 158 -2.99 -17.70 19.82
N ILE A 159 -3.61 -16.72 19.15
CA ILE A 159 -2.96 -15.45 18.82
C ILE A 159 -2.63 -14.75 20.15
N PRO A 160 -1.36 -14.39 20.42
CA PRO A 160 -0.99 -13.70 21.65
C PRO A 160 -1.78 -12.39 21.81
N PRO A 161 -2.29 -12.05 23.02
CA PRO A 161 -3.12 -10.87 23.23
C PRO A 161 -2.49 -9.54 22.79
N LYS A 162 -1.14 -9.47 22.76
CA LYS A 162 -0.42 -8.29 22.25
C LYS A 162 -0.82 -7.94 20.82
N TRP A 163 -1.25 -8.89 20.00
CA TRP A 163 -1.66 -8.68 18.60
C TRP A 163 -3.12 -8.24 18.41
N ASN A 164 -3.90 -8.09 19.49
CA ASN A 164 -5.29 -7.65 19.39
C ASN A 164 -5.44 -6.27 18.71
N HIS A 165 -4.46 -5.38 18.88
CA HIS A 165 -4.47 -4.07 18.22
C HIS A 165 -4.22 -4.18 16.71
N ALA A 166 -3.31 -5.06 16.30
CA ALA A 166 -3.00 -5.33 14.90
C ALA A 166 -4.11 -6.12 14.17
N ALA A 167 -4.92 -6.89 14.90
CA ALA A 167 -5.99 -7.72 14.33
C ALA A 167 -7.10 -6.93 13.61
N ASN A 168 -7.19 -5.61 13.83
CA ASN A 168 -8.15 -4.74 13.16
C ASN A 168 -7.55 -3.98 11.96
N HIS A 169 -6.27 -4.21 11.64
CA HIS A 169 -5.56 -3.52 10.56
C HIS A 169 -5.05 -4.51 9.51
N HIS A 170 -5.85 -4.72 8.46
CA HIS A 170 -5.49 -5.60 7.36
C HIS A 170 -4.58 -4.85 6.37
N LEU A 171 -3.32 -5.28 6.28
CA LEU A 171 -2.32 -4.67 5.41
C LEU A 171 -2.48 -5.12 3.94
N GLY A 172 -2.92 -6.36 3.72
CA GLY A 172 -3.15 -6.88 2.38
C GLY A 172 -3.13 -8.41 2.30
N THR A 173 -3.49 -8.91 1.13
CA THR A 173 -3.57 -10.34 0.85
C THR A 173 -2.41 -10.79 -0.03
N ILE A 174 -1.69 -11.81 0.44
CA ILE A 174 -0.59 -12.46 -0.25
C ILE A 174 -1.17 -13.41 -1.30
N GLN A 175 -0.94 -13.14 -2.58
CA GLN A 175 -1.45 -13.95 -3.69
C GLN A 175 -0.39 -14.94 -4.18
N VAL A 176 -0.74 -16.23 -4.23
CA VAL A 176 0.19 -17.28 -4.67
C VAL A 176 -0.55 -18.28 -5.55
N ASP A 177 0.02 -18.54 -6.72
CA ASP A 177 -0.37 -19.68 -7.56
C ASP A 177 0.41 -20.92 -7.11
N PHE A 178 -0.27 -21.80 -6.37
CA PHE A 178 0.29 -23.07 -5.91
C PHE A 178 0.26 -24.19 -6.97
N GLU A 179 -0.41 -23.99 -8.10
CA GLU A 179 -0.52 -24.98 -9.19
C GLU A 179 0.66 -24.89 -10.17
N GLY A 180 1.21 -23.69 -10.38
CA GLY A 180 2.28 -23.43 -11.35
C GLY A 180 3.61 -24.17 -11.14
N GLY A 181 3.88 -24.69 -9.92
CA GLY A 181 5.10 -25.44 -9.61
C GLY A 181 5.01 -26.96 -9.86
N ARG A 182 3.83 -27.47 -10.20
CA ARG A 182 3.67 -28.89 -10.57
C ARG A 182 3.88 -28.99 -12.07
N GLU A 183 5.15 -29.18 -12.46
CA GLU A 183 5.54 -29.40 -13.85
C GLU A 183 4.54 -30.33 -14.54
N ARG A 184 3.90 -29.84 -15.60
CA ARG A 184 3.06 -30.65 -16.46
C ARG A 184 3.95 -31.74 -17.03
N ARG A 185 3.92 -32.93 -16.42
CA ARG A 185 4.55 -34.13 -16.95
C ARG A 185 3.84 -34.45 -18.27
N TRP A 186 4.30 -33.84 -19.36
CA TRP A 186 3.90 -34.23 -20.70
C TRP A 186 4.23 -35.71 -20.85
N PRO A 187 3.25 -36.57 -21.20
CA PRO A 187 3.57 -37.95 -21.53
C PRO A 187 4.50 -37.91 -22.73
N LYS A 188 5.73 -38.45 -22.58
CA LYS A 188 6.62 -38.69 -23.71
C LYS A 188 5.83 -39.52 -24.72
N ARG A 189 5.45 -38.91 -25.85
CA ARG A 189 4.99 -39.66 -27.01
C ARG A 189 6.14 -40.55 -27.43
N ARG A 190 5.98 -41.86 -27.25
CA ARG A 190 6.85 -42.86 -27.86
C ARG A 190 6.66 -42.74 -29.36
N GLY A 191 7.67 -42.17 -30.03
CA GLY A 191 7.92 -42.40 -31.45
C GLY A 191 8.67 -43.71 -31.62
#